data_AF-A0A4R3VUT6-F1
#
_entry.id   AF-A0A4R3VUT6-F1
#
_cell.length_a   1.000
_cell.length_b   1.000
_cell.length_c   1.000
_cell.angle_alpha   90.00
_cell.angle_beta   90.00
_cell.angle_gamma   90.00
#
_symmetry.space_group_name_H-M   'P 1'
#
loop_
_entity.id
_entity.type
_entity.pdbx_description
1 polymer ?
#
loop_
_entity_poly.entity_id
_entity_poly.type
_entity_poly.pdbx_seq_one_letter_code
_entity_poly.pdbx_strand_id
1 'polypeptide(L)'
;MLPAKVGKITFTIMLILRKYTALLGIALSALSTIFCPFLKVPIKGNWNLYETDTSLFLITLGILGLLVLFFVLRKITLFRFTAILYLCWTVLGLVAVYFKINNYFGMKLVDGLLAKTLHIQWGWAVLIGSALIVVFSVKKVKEIN
;
A
#
# COMPACT_ATOMS: atom_id res chain seq x y z
N MET A 1 -51.26 33.95 8.01
CA MET A 1 -50.04 33.64 7.22
C MET A 1 -49.22 32.62 7.99
N LEU A 2 -49.12 31.38 7.51
CA LEU A 2 -48.26 30.35 8.11
C LEU A 2 -46.83 30.50 7.55
N PRO A 3 -45.78 30.43 8.38
CA PRO A 3 -44.40 30.53 7.90
C PRO A 3 -44.03 29.26 7.12
N ALA A 4 -43.58 29.44 5.87
CA ALA A 4 -43.02 28.37 5.07
C ALA A 4 -41.74 27.82 5.74
N LYS A 5 -41.75 26.55 6.14
CA LYS A 5 -40.53 25.84 6.54
C LYS A 5 -39.63 25.67 5.32
N VAL A 6 -38.61 26.52 5.20
CA VAL A 6 -37.51 26.31 4.27
C VAL A 6 -36.66 25.16 4.81
N GLY A 7 -36.79 23.97 4.20
CA GLY A 7 -35.98 22.81 4.55
C GLY A 7 -34.50 23.06 4.24
N LYS A 8 -33.62 22.88 5.23
CA LYS A 8 -32.16 22.90 5.03
C LYS A 8 -31.73 21.61 4.32
N ILE A 9 -31.32 21.72 3.07
CA ILE A 9 -30.66 20.62 2.34
C ILE A 9 -29.31 20.37 3.01
N THR A 10 -29.08 19.16 3.53
CA THR A 10 -27.84 18.78 4.22
C THR A 10 -27.12 17.70 3.42
N PHE A 11 -25.88 17.95 3.00
CA PHE A 11 -25.07 16.98 2.27
C PHE A 11 -24.29 16.08 3.23
N THR A 12 -24.61 14.79 3.27
CA THR A 12 -23.85 13.77 4.03
C THR A 12 -22.99 12.94 3.08
N ILE A 13 -21.70 12.76 3.43
CA ILE A 13 -20.78 11.89 2.67
C ILE A 13 -20.79 10.51 3.33
N MET A 14 -21.36 9.52 2.63
CA MET A 14 -21.35 8.12 3.07
C MET A 14 -20.18 7.35 2.42
N LEU A 15 -19.56 6.44 3.18
CA LEU A 15 -18.52 5.54 2.67
C LEU A 15 -19.06 4.12 2.48
N ILE A 16 -18.83 3.54 1.31
CA ILE A 16 -19.20 2.16 1.00
C ILE A 16 -17.95 1.33 0.73
N LEU A 17 -17.85 0.16 1.37
CA LEU A 17 -16.74 -0.77 1.22
C LEU A 17 -17.12 -1.98 0.35
N ARG A 18 -16.44 -2.18 -0.78
CA ARG A 18 -16.57 -3.37 -1.61
C ARG A 18 -15.73 -4.51 -1.03
N LYS A 19 -16.38 -5.36 -0.22
CA LYS A 19 -15.71 -6.41 0.58
C LYS A 19 -14.80 -7.33 -0.23
N TYR A 20 -15.30 -7.87 -1.35
CA TYR A 20 -14.51 -8.78 -2.20
C TYR A 20 -13.29 -8.11 -2.82
N THR A 21 -13.43 -6.85 -3.28
CA THR A 21 -12.30 -6.07 -3.81
C THR A 21 -11.26 -5.78 -2.71
N ALA A 22 -11.71 -5.44 -1.50
CA ALA A 22 -10.82 -5.20 -0.36
C ALA A 22 -10.04 -6.47 0.01
N LEU A 23 -10.73 -7.61 0.13
CA LEU A 23 -10.09 -8.90 0.43
C LEU A 23 -9.11 -9.32 -0.66
N LEU A 24 -9.45 -9.13 -1.93
CA LEU A 24 -8.55 -9.42 -3.06
C LEU A 24 -7.28 -8.57 -2.98
N GLY A 25 -7.39 -7.27 -2.71
CA GLY A 25 -6.23 -6.39 -2.55
C GLY A 25 -5.35 -6.77 -1.35
N ILE A 26 -5.96 -7.13 -0.21
CA ILE A 26 -5.23 -7.59 0.99
C ILE A 26 -4.51 -8.92 0.71
N ALA A 27 -5.20 -9.88 0.08
CA ALA A 27 -4.63 -11.19 -0.24
C ALA A 27 -3.46 -11.06 -1.23
N LEU A 28 -3.63 -10.30 -2.32
CA LEU A 28 -2.55 -10.05 -3.28
C LEU A 28 -1.37 -9.34 -2.62
N SER A 29 -1.61 -8.41 -1.70
CA SER A 29 -0.54 -7.77 -0.94
C SER A 29 0.25 -8.78 -0.12
N ALA A 30 -0.42 -9.63 0.65
CA ALA A 30 0.22 -10.64 1.50
C ALA A 30 0.99 -11.69 0.68
N LEU A 31 0.43 -12.13 -0.44
CA LEU A 31 1.12 -13.06 -1.34
C LEU A 31 2.32 -12.40 -2.01
N SER A 32 2.18 -11.13 -2.40
CA SER A 32 3.27 -10.38 -3.03
C SER A 32 4.48 -10.29 -2.12
N THR A 33 4.31 -9.90 -0.85
CA THR A 33 5.43 -9.70 0.09
C THR A 33 6.26 -10.97 0.33
N ILE A 34 5.65 -12.15 0.19
CA ILE A 34 6.29 -13.45 0.45
C ILE A 34 6.88 -14.05 -0.82
N PHE A 35 6.12 -14.07 -1.92
CA PHE A 35 6.42 -14.88 -3.10
C PHE A 35 6.98 -14.09 -4.28
N CYS A 36 6.72 -12.78 -4.38
CA CYS A 36 7.19 -11.99 -5.51
C CYS A 36 8.66 -11.56 -5.34
N PRO A 37 9.42 -11.49 -6.44
CA PRO A 37 10.76 -10.92 -6.42
C PRO A 37 10.68 -9.38 -6.41
N PHE A 38 11.37 -8.75 -5.46
CA PHE A 38 11.47 -7.28 -5.34
C PHE A 38 12.83 -6.77 -5.79
N LEU A 39 13.86 -7.58 -5.64
CA LEU A 39 15.22 -7.25 -6.05
C LEU A 39 15.90 -8.49 -6.63
N LYS A 40 16.69 -8.32 -7.69
CA LYS A 40 17.56 -9.37 -8.22
C LYS A 40 18.99 -9.07 -7.84
N VAL A 41 19.62 -10.03 -7.17
CA VAL A 41 21.01 -10.01 -6.73
C VAL A 41 21.81 -11.02 -7.54
N PRO A 42 23.00 -10.70 -8.09
CA PRO A 42 23.71 -11.56 -9.05
C PRO A 42 24.01 -12.98 -8.55
N ILE A 43 24.36 -13.13 -7.27
CA ILE A 43 24.83 -14.41 -6.70
C ILE A 43 23.68 -15.15 -6.00
N LYS A 44 22.82 -14.42 -5.28
CA LYS A 44 21.72 -15.03 -4.50
C LYS A 44 20.40 -15.16 -5.27
N GLY A 45 20.29 -14.53 -6.44
CA GLY A 45 19.08 -14.57 -7.27
C GLY A 45 18.01 -13.59 -6.84
N ASN A 46 16.75 -14.02 -6.92
CA ASN A 46 15.58 -13.20 -6.68
C ASN A 46 15.26 -13.12 -5.19
N TRP A 47 15.30 -11.91 -4.65
CA TRP A 47 14.96 -11.63 -3.26
C TRP A 47 13.51 -11.19 -3.14
N ASN A 48 12.83 -11.72 -2.13
CA ASN A 48 11.52 -11.21 -1.73
C ASN A 48 11.65 -9.93 -0.89
N LEU A 49 10.54 -9.40 -0.37
CA LEU A 49 10.56 -8.14 0.37
C LEU A 49 11.34 -8.24 1.69
N TYR A 50 11.26 -9.39 2.38
CA TYR A 50 11.97 -9.64 3.63
C TYR A 50 13.48 -9.61 3.46
N GLU A 51 13.99 -10.27 2.41
CA GLU A 51 15.41 -10.30 2.08
C GLU A 51 15.90 -8.94 1.56
N THR A 52 15.06 -8.20 0.84
CA THR A 52 15.36 -6.85 0.34
C THR A 52 15.59 -5.88 1.50
N ASP A 53 14.65 -5.84 2.45
CA ASP A 53 14.77 -5.04 3.66
C ASP A 53 13.80 -5.52 4.73
N THR A 54 14.33 -6.07 5.83
CA THR A 54 13.52 -6.67 6.90
C THR A 54 12.64 -5.64 7.60
N SER A 55 13.12 -4.41 7.81
CA SER A 55 12.33 -3.34 8.43
C SER A 55 11.17 -2.94 7.52
N LEU A 56 11.42 -2.79 6.22
CA LEU A 56 10.38 -2.51 5.23
C LEU A 56 9.31 -3.61 5.23
N PHE A 57 9.72 -4.89 5.25
CA PHE A 57 8.80 -6.02 5.31
C PHE A 57 7.93 -6.01 6.57
N LEU A 58 8.52 -5.84 7.75
CA LEU A 58 7.79 -5.86 9.02
C LEU A 58 6.77 -4.72 9.12
N ILE A 59 7.15 -3.50 8.70
CA ILE A 59 6.22 -2.36 8.68
C ILE A 59 5.10 -2.60 7.67
N THR A 60 5.42 -3.17 6.51
CA THR A 60 4.41 -3.53 5.48
C THR A 60 3.39 -4.51 6.05
N LEU A 61 3.83 -5.57 6.74
CA LEU A 61 2.93 -6.51 7.41
C LEU A 61 2.15 -5.86 8.55
N GLY A 62 2.75 -4.95 9.30
CA GLY A 62 2.06 -4.18 10.35
C GLY A 62 0.90 -3.36 9.81
N ILE A 63 1.12 -2.61 8.71
CA ILE A 63 0.07 -1.85 8.04
C ILE A 63 -1.00 -2.79 7.44
N LEU A 64 -0.59 -3.94 6.89
CA LEU A 64 -1.52 -4.96 6.39
C LEU A 64 -2.39 -5.54 7.53
N GLY A 65 -1.80 -5.76 8.70
CA GLY A 65 -2.51 -6.18 9.91
C GLY A 65 -3.55 -5.15 10.35
N LEU A 66 -3.22 -3.85 10.28
CA LEU A 66 -4.17 -2.77 10.55
C LEU A 66 -5.32 -2.74 9.52
N LEU A 67 -5.04 -2.99 8.24
CA LEU A 67 -6.08 -3.11 7.21
C LEU A 67 -7.04 -4.25 7.54
N VAL A 68 -6.53 -5.43 7.88
CA VAL A 68 -7.35 -6.58 8.29
C VAL A 68 -8.16 -6.25 9.54
N LEU A 69 -7.54 -5.64 10.55
CA LEU A 69 -8.21 -5.25 11.80
C LEU A 69 -9.38 -4.30 11.53
N PHE A 70 -9.16 -3.21 10.79
CA PHE A 70 -10.23 -2.24 10.51
C PHE A 70 -11.30 -2.77 9.56
N PHE A 71 -10.94 -3.72 8.68
CA PHE A 71 -11.89 -4.47 7.88
C PHE A 71 -12.83 -5.30 8.77
N VAL A 72 -12.28 -6.09 9.69
CA VAL A 72 -13.06 -6.95 10.60
C VAL A 72 -13.92 -6.13 11.57
N LEU A 73 -13.37 -5.05 12.14
CA LEU A 73 -14.09 -4.13 13.03
C LEU A 73 -15.14 -3.25 12.31
N ARG A 74 -15.25 -3.36 10.97
CA ARG A 74 -16.14 -2.58 10.12
C ARG A 74 -15.94 -1.06 10.26
N LYS A 75 -14.73 -0.61 10.62
CA LYS A 75 -14.38 0.81 10.75
C LYS A 75 -13.95 1.39 9.40
N ILE A 76 -14.92 1.63 8.51
CA ILE A 76 -14.68 1.99 7.09
C ILE A 76 -13.80 3.25 6.95
N THR A 77 -13.99 4.25 7.80
CA THR A 77 -13.17 5.49 7.77
C THR A 77 -11.70 5.20 8.08
N LEU A 78 -11.42 4.39 9.11
CA LEU A 78 -10.06 3.99 9.49
C LEU A 78 -9.45 3.05 8.46
N PHE A 79 -10.24 2.11 7.94
CA PHE A 79 -9.82 1.22 6.85
C PHE A 79 -9.35 2.01 5.63
N ARG A 80 -10.15 3.00 5.21
CA ARG A 80 -9.82 3.87 4.08
C ARG A 80 -8.54 4.68 4.33
N PHE A 81 -8.43 5.30 5.50
CA PHE A 81 -7.23 6.06 5.87
C PHE A 81 -5.99 5.17 5.79
N THR A 82 -6.07 3.97 6.38
CA THR A 82 -4.98 2.99 6.38
C THR A 82 -4.67 2.48 4.97
N ALA A 83 -5.67 2.32 4.10
CA ALA A 83 -5.45 1.94 2.70
C ALA A 83 -4.65 3.01 1.93
N ILE A 84 -4.95 4.29 2.16
CA ILE A 84 -4.19 5.40 1.54
C ILE A 84 -2.78 5.42 2.11
N LEU A 85 -2.63 5.30 3.43
CA LEU A 85 -1.32 5.21 4.09
C LEU A 85 -0.50 4.04 3.53
N TYR A 86 -1.13 2.87 3.33
CA TYR A 86 -0.50 1.69 2.75
C TYR A 86 -0.03 1.92 1.32
N LEU A 87 -0.84 2.57 0.48
CA LEU A 87 -0.42 2.94 -0.87
C LEU A 87 0.78 3.90 -0.85
N CYS A 88 0.74 4.94 -0.01
CA CYS A 88 1.87 5.85 0.14
C CYS A 88 3.12 5.11 0.63
N TRP A 89 2.98 4.21 1.60
CA TRP A 89 4.07 3.40 2.14
C TRP A 89 4.74 2.52 1.09
N THR A 90 3.96 1.84 0.24
CA THR A 90 4.53 0.96 -0.80
C THR A 90 5.32 1.73 -1.85
N VAL A 91 4.83 2.92 -2.24
CA VAL A 91 5.56 3.82 -3.15
C VAL A 91 6.83 4.37 -2.50
N LEU A 92 6.75 4.82 -1.25
CA LEU A 92 7.92 5.30 -0.50
C LEU A 92 8.96 4.20 -0.32
N GLY A 93 8.53 2.96 -0.07
CA GLY A 93 9.39 1.79 0.03
C GLY A 93 10.17 1.54 -1.27
N LEU A 94 9.51 1.62 -2.43
CA LEU A 94 10.17 1.48 -3.72
C LEU A 94 11.23 2.55 -3.92
N VAL A 95 10.89 3.81 -3.64
CA VAL A 95 11.81 4.95 -3.78
C VAL A 95 13.00 4.81 -2.85
N ALA A 96 12.76 4.40 -1.59
CA ALA A 96 13.83 4.18 -0.61
C ALA A 96 14.78 3.07 -1.05
N VAL A 97 14.25 1.92 -1.51
CA VAL A 97 15.08 0.82 -2.03
C VAL A 97 15.82 1.24 -3.29
N TYR A 98 15.17 1.98 -4.19
CA TYR A 98 15.81 2.52 -5.39
C TYR A 98 17.01 3.42 -5.04
N PHE A 99 16.87 4.35 -4.10
CA PHE A 99 17.99 5.20 -3.69
C PHE A 99 19.08 4.42 -2.96
N LYS A 100 18.69 3.43 -2.13
CA LYS A 100 19.62 2.53 -1.42
C LYS A 100 20.50 1.77 -2.40
N ILE A 101 19.91 1.12 -3.40
CA ILE A 101 20.68 0.32 -4.37
C ILE A 101 21.46 1.16 -5.38
N ASN A 102 21.17 2.45 -5.53
CA ASN A 102 21.91 3.36 -6.41
C ASN A 102 22.97 4.21 -5.66
N ASN A 103 23.30 3.86 -4.40
CA ASN A 103 24.32 4.54 -3.59
C ASN A 103 24.15 6.05 -3.39
N TYR A 104 22.91 6.54 -3.33
CA TYR A 104 22.67 7.94 -3.00
C TYR A 104 23.13 8.32 -1.56
N PHE A 105 23.41 7.32 -0.71
CA PHE A 105 23.85 7.50 0.68
C PHE A 105 25.35 7.24 0.95
N GLY A 106 26.15 6.98 -0.10
CA GLY A 106 27.61 7.18 -0.08
C GLY A 106 28.48 6.25 0.78
N MET A 107 28.86 5.08 0.24
CA MET A 107 30.11 4.38 0.60
C MET A 107 30.84 3.97 -0.70
N LYS A 108 32.12 4.35 -0.81
CA LYS A 108 32.64 4.97 -2.05
C LYS A 108 33.36 4.08 -3.09
N LEU A 109 33.51 2.77 -2.93
CA LEU A 109 34.16 1.96 -4.00
C LEU A 109 33.59 0.54 -4.17
N VAL A 110 33.40 -0.22 -3.09
CA VAL A 110 32.88 -1.59 -3.16
C VAL A 110 31.36 -1.61 -3.37
N ASP A 111 30.64 -0.73 -2.68
CA ASP A 111 29.19 -0.60 -2.86
C ASP A 111 28.83 -0.08 -4.25
N GLY A 112 29.69 0.73 -4.88
CA GLY A 112 29.48 1.28 -6.23
C GLY A 112 29.39 0.21 -7.33
N LEU A 113 30.22 -0.83 -7.22
CA LEU A 113 30.23 -1.96 -8.15
C LEU A 113 29.03 -2.91 -7.90
N LEU A 114 28.68 -3.15 -6.63
CA LEU A 114 27.53 -3.99 -6.28
C LEU A 114 26.18 -3.32 -6.58
N ALA A 115 26.07 -2.01 -6.37
CA ALA A 115 24.89 -1.20 -6.67
C ALA A 115 24.42 -1.31 -8.12
N LYS A 116 25.36 -1.29 -9.08
CA LYS A 116 25.03 -1.41 -10.51
C LYS A 116 24.47 -2.79 -10.90
N THR A 117 24.58 -3.77 -10.02
CA THR A 117 24.15 -5.15 -10.31
C THR A 117 22.83 -5.52 -9.65
N LEU A 118 22.28 -4.65 -8.81
CA LEU A 118 20.99 -4.82 -8.16
C LEU A 118 19.88 -4.25 -9.05
N HIS A 119 18.94 -5.10 -9.44
CA HIS A 119 17.85 -4.70 -10.32
C HIS A 119 16.49 -4.83 -9.62
N ILE A 120 15.73 -3.74 -9.62
CA ILE A 120 14.32 -3.73 -9.20
C ILE A 120 13.53 -4.76 -10.02
N GLN A 121 12.66 -5.52 -9.36
CA GLN A 121 11.85 -6.58 -9.98
C GLN A 121 10.35 -6.26 -9.92
N TRP A 122 9.54 -7.08 -10.62
CA TRP A 122 8.11 -6.84 -10.82
C TRP A 122 7.24 -6.98 -9.56
N GLY A 123 7.77 -7.53 -8.45
CA GLY A 123 7.03 -7.63 -7.19
C GLY A 123 6.54 -6.27 -6.67
N TRP A 124 7.28 -5.20 -6.94
CA TRP A 124 6.83 -3.83 -6.63
C TRP A 124 5.54 -3.44 -7.35
N ALA A 125 5.39 -3.83 -8.63
CA ALA A 125 4.18 -3.53 -9.39
C ALA A 125 2.96 -4.26 -8.81
N VAL A 126 3.14 -5.50 -8.33
CA VAL A 126 2.07 -6.27 -7.68
C VAL A 126 1.72 -5.70 -6.31
N LEU A 127 2.72 -5.30 -5.51
CA LEU A 127 2.50 -4.69 -4.20
C LEU A 127 1.77 -3.35 -4.31
N ILE A 128 2.19 -2.47 -5.22
CA ILE A 128 1.53 -1.18 -5.46
C ILE A 128 0.15 -1.38 -6.11
N GLY A 129 0.03 -2.29 -7.08
CA GLY A 129 -1.24 -2.61 -7.73
C GLY A 129 -2.27 -3.15 -6.75
N SER A 130 -1.86 -4.03 -5.84
CA SER A 130 -2.74 -4.53 -4.78
C SER A 130 -3.12 -3.44 -3.78
N ALA A 131 -2.21 -2.52 -3.41
CA ALA A 131 -2.54 -1.35 -2.61
C ALA A 131 -3.58 -0.44 -3.29
N LEU A 132 -3.47 -0.22 -4.61
CA LEU A 132 -4.48 0.52 -5.39
C LEU A 132 -5.84 -0.17 -5.33
N ILE A 133 -5.89 -1.50 -5.47
CA ILE A 133 -7.13 -2.28 -5.36
C ILE A 133 -7.77 -2.05 -3.97
N VAL A 134 -6.98 -2.06 -2.89
CA VAL A 134 -7.48 -1.79 -1.53
C VAL A 134 -8.03 -0.36 -1.44
N VAL A 135 -7.31 0.65 -1.92
CA VAL A 135 -7.76 2.06 -1.91
C VAL A 135 -9.08 2.22 -2.66
N PHE A 136 -9.17 1.67 -3.88
CA PHE A 136 -10.36 1.79 -4.71
C PHE A 136 -11.54 0.94 -4.23
N SER A 137 -11.33 0.00 -3.30
CA SER A 137 -12.42 -0.78 -2.69
C SER A 137 -13.41 0.11 -1.91
N VAL A 138 -13.00 1.30 -1.47
CA VAL A 138 -13.85 2.27 -0.76
C VAL A 138 -14.39 3.34 -1.71
N LYS A 139 -15.70 3.49 -1.79
CA LYS A 139 -16.39 4.54 -2.56
C LYS A 139 -16.95 5.63 -1.62
N LYS A 140 -16.82 6.90 -2.02
CA LYS A 140 -17.62 8.00 -1.48
C LYS A 140 -18.93 8.05 -2.25
N VAL A 141 -20.05 8.02 -1.55
CA VAL A 141 -21.37 8.30 -2.13
C VAL A 141 -21.89 9.58 -1.50
N LYS A 142 -22.32 10.52 -2.35
CA LYS A 142 -22.97 11.75 -1.91
C LYS A 142 -24.46 11.46 -1.81
N GLU A 143 -25.00 11.49 -0.60
CA GLU A 143 -26.43 11.34 -0.37
C GLU A 143 -27.06 12.73 -0.28
N ILE A 144 -28.22 12.91 -0.92
CA ILE A 144 -28.99 14.15 -0.89
C ILE A 144 -30.22 13.85 -0.05
N ASN A 145 -30.28 14.42 1.16
CA ASN A 145 -31.46 14.40 2.05
C ASN A 145 -32.07 15.79 2.14
#